data_AF-A0A936EJ36-F1
#
_entry.id   AF-A0A936EJ36-F1
#
_cell.length_a   1.000
_cell.length_b   1.000
_cell.length_c   1.000
_cell.angle_alpha   90.00
_cell.angle_beta   90.00
_cell.angle_gamma   90.00
#
_symmetry.space_group_name_H-M   'P 1'
#
loop_
_entity.id
_entity.type
_entity.pdbx_description
1 polymer ?
#
loop_
_entity_poly.entity_id
_entity_poly.type
_entity_poly.pdbx_seq_one_letter_code
_entity_poly.pdbx_strand_id
1 'polypeptide(L)'
;MVISLFIISFFILESRNKQKRKTAVEKVITEKKLTELEMQALKAQINPHFVFNCLNSIKGFIFDRDYKQADKYLDKFADLMRSTIDNSDASIISLQNEISYLDNYLQLEKLRFEDKFNYTIAVDEDIDKDQVFVPAMLLQPYVENAIRYGMRFLENKKGR
;
A
#
# COMPACT_ATOMS: atom_id res chain seq x y z
N MET A 1 35.41 -57.40 -5.22
CA MET A 1 35.91 -56.12 -4.68
C MET A 1 35.65 -54.94 -5.62
N VAL A 2 36.02 -55.01 -6.90
CA VAL A 2 35.79 -53.90 -7.86
C VAL A 2 34.30 -53.67 -8.15
N ILE A 3 33.53 -54.72 -8.45
CA ILE A 3 32.09 -54.62 -8.74
C ILE A 3 31.30 -54.05 -7.55
N SER A 4 31.62 -54.49 -6.34
CA SER A 4 31.02 -53.98 -5.11
C SER A 4 31.30 -52.48 -4.88
N LEU A 5 32.49 -51.99 -5.25
CA LEU A 5 32.82 -50.56 -5.19
C LEU A 5 32.01 -49.74 -6.20
N PHE A 6 31.79 -50.26 -7.41
CA PHE A 6 30.93 -49.62 -8.40
C PHE A 6 29.48 -49.52 -7.94
N ILE A 7 28.94 -50.59 -7.33
CA ILE A 7 27.56 -50.58 -6.79
C ILE A 7 27.43 -49.54 -5.68
N ILE A 8 28.37 -49.51 -4.72
CA ILE A 8 28.37 -48.51 -3.64
C ILE A 8 28.48 -47.09 -4.20
N SER A 9 29.39 -46.86 -5.15
CA SER A 9 29.55 -45.56 -5.82
C SER A 9 28.27 -45.12 -6.53
N PHE A 10 27.62 -46.04 -7.23
CA PHE A 10 26.34 -45.80 -7.90
C PHE A 10 25.23 -45.39 -6.91
N PHE A 11 25.07 -46.12 -5.80
CA PHE A 11 24.10 -45.77 -4.76
C PHE A 11 24.40 -44.41 -4.10
N ILE A 12 25.67 -44.07 -3.90
CA ILE A 12 26.08 -42.76 -3.38
C ILE A 12 25.71 -41.64 -4.37
N LEU A 13 25.98 -41.82 -5.66
CA LEU A 13 25.65 -40.84 -6.70
C LEU A 13 24.13 -40.62 -6.83
N GLU A 14 23.35 -41.69 -6.85
CA GLU A 14 21.88 -41.64 -6.84
C GLU A 14 21.33 -40.91 -5.61
N SER A 15 21.85 -41.25 -4.42
CA SER A 15 21.46 -40.59 -3.18
C SER A 15 21.79 -39.09 -3.19
N ARG A 16 22.98 -38.72 -3.69
CA ARG A 16 23.38 -37.31 -3.86
C ARG A 16 22.51 -36.58 -4.88
N ASN A 17 22.16 -37.22 -5.99
CA ASN A 17 21.29 -36.64 -7.01
C ASN A 17 19.86 -36.42 -6.47
N LYS A 18 19.33 -37.37 -5.72
CA LYS A 18 18.03 -37.25 -5.05
C LYS A 18 18.01 -36.13 -4.02
N GLN A 19 19.07 -36.00 -3.22
CA GLN A 19 19.21 -34.92 -2.24
C GLN A 19 19.28 -33.55 -2.93
N LYS A 20 20.08 -33.42 -4.01
CA LYS A 20 20.15 -32.19 -4.81
C LYS A 20 18.80 -31.80 -5.39
N ARG A 21 18.04 -32.76 -5.93
CA ARG A 21 16.68 -32.52 -6.43
C ARG A 21 15.74 -32.05 -5.32
N LYS A 22 15.80 -32.68 -4.14
CA LYS A 22 14.98 -32.29 -2.98
C LYS A 22 15.27 -30.86 -2.55
N THR A 23 16.55 -30.50 -2.39
CA THR A 23 16.96 -29.14 -2.03
C THR A 23 16.60 -28.11 -3.12
N ALA A 24 16.73 -28.48 -4.41
CA ALA A 24 16.31 -27.60 -5.50
C ALA A 24 14.79 -27.34 -5.49
N VAL A 25 13.98 -28.37 -5.22
CA VAL A 25 12.53 -28.23 -5.08
C VAL A 25 12.17 -27.38 -3.84
N GLU A 26 12.81 -27.63 -2.69
CA GLU A 26 12.62 -26.82 -1.48
C GLU A 26 12.99 -25.35 -1.73
N LYS A 27 14.07 -25.08 -2.48
CA LYS A 27 14.47 -23.72 -2.88
C LYS A 27 13.40 -23.05 -3.73
N VAL A 28 12.90 -23.72 -4.76
CA VAL A 28 11.83 -23.18 -5.63
C VAL A 28 10.54 -22.92 -4.83
N ILE A 29 10.16 -23.82 -3.92
CA ILE A 29 9.00 -23.62 -3.05
C ILE A 29 9.20 -22.41 -2.13
N THR A 30 10.40 -22.26 -1.56
CA THR A 30 10.74 -21.14 -0.67
C THR A 30 10.72 -19.82 -1.42
N GLU A 31 11.33 -19.76 -2.61
CA GLU A 31 11.34 -18.58 -3.47
C GLU A 31 9.91 -18.21 -3.88
N LYS A 32 9.09 -19.18 -4.29
CA LYS A 32 7.67 -18.94 -4.62
C LYS A 32 6.92 -18.36 -3.42
N LYS A 33 7.13 -18.90 -2.22
CA LYS A 33 6.48 -18.42 -1.00
C LYS A 33 6.92 -17.00 -0.65
N LEU A 34 8.20 -16.67 -0.86
CA LEU A 34 8.71 -15.31 -0.68
C LEU A 34 8.01 -14.35 -1.65
N THR A 35 7.96 -14.68 -2.95
CA THR A 35 7.26 -13.87 -3.95
C THR A 35 5.77 -13.70 -3.64
N GLU A 36 5.08 -14.76 -3.17
CA GLU A 36 3.69 -14.67 -2.76
C GLU A 36 3.50 -13.72 -1.56
N LEU A 37 4.42 -13.74 -0.60
CA LEU A 37 4.40 -12.84 0.56
C LEU A 37 4.70 -11.38 0.16
N GLU A 38 5.67 -11.14 -0.72
CA GLU A 38 5.96 -9.81 -1.28
C GLU A 38 4.74 -9.26 -2.03
N MET A 39 4.08 -10.07 -2.85
CA MET A 39 2.85 -9.65 -3.54
C MET A 39 1.69 -9.37 -2.57
N GLN A 40 1.56 -10.15 -1.50
CA GLN A 40 0.57 -9.89 -0.45
C GLN A 40 0.88 -8.61 0.30
N ALA A 41 2.14 -8.33 0.60
CA ALA A 41 2.58 -7.10 1.24
C ALA A 41 2.27 -5.88 0.36
N LEU A 42 2.62 -5.93 -0.93
CA LEU A 42 2.29 -4.88 -1.91
C LEU A 42 0.76 -4.65 -2.02
N LYS A 43 -0.03 -5.73 -2.05
CA LYS A 43 -1.50 -5.61 -2.05
C LYS A 43 -2.05 -5.01 -0.76
N ALA A 44 -1.42 -5.28 0.38
CA ALA A 44 -1.82 -4.73 1.66
C ALA A 44 -1.47 -3.24 1.81
N GLN A 45 -0.48 -2.75 1.05
CA GLN A 45 -0.09 -1.33 1.03
C GLN A 45 -1.12 -0.44 0.30
N ILE A 46 -1.98 -1.02 -0.55
CA ILE A 46 -3.11 -0.33 -1.18
C ILE A 46 -4.39 -0.69 -0.44
N ASN A 47 -5.18 0.30 -0.02
CA ASN A 47 -6.50 0.07 0.52
C ASN A 47 -7.53 -0.15 -0.61
N PRO A 48 -7.98 -1.38 -0.91
CA PRO A 48 -8.83 -1.63 -2.08
C PRO A 48 -10.20 -0.96 -1.97
N HIS A 49 -10.69 -0.79 -0.74
CA HIS A 49 -11.93 -0.08 -0.47
C HIS A 49 -11.78 1.42 -0.78
N PHE A 50 -10.65 2.02 -0.42
CA PHE A 50 -10.36 3.41 -0.80
C PHE A 50 -10.31 3.61 -2.32
N VAL A 51 -9.65 2.70 -3.05
CA VAL A 51 -9.59 2.74 -4.52
C VAL A 51 -11.00 2.65 -5.12
N PHE A 52 -11.80 1.69 -4.67
CA PHE A 52 -13.19 1.54 -5.13
C PHE A 52 -14.02 2.80 -4.86
N ASN A 53 -13.86 3.41 -3.68
CA ASN A 53 -14.57 4.63 -3.31
C ASN A 53 -14.17 5.81 -4.19
N CYS A 54 -12.88 5.98 -4.48
CA CYS A 54 -12.40 7.03 -5.38
C CYS A 54 -12.97 6.87 -6.80
N LEU A 55 -12.97 5.65 -7.34
CA LEU A 55 -13.56 5.37 -8.65
C LEU A 55 -15.06 5.67 -8.70
N ASN A 56 -15.79 5.38 -7.61
CA ASN A 56 -17.21 5.75 -7.51
C ASN A 56 -17.44 7.26 -7.45
N SER A 57 -16.58 8.01 -6.76
CA SER A 57 -16.64 9.48 -6.76
C SER A 57 -16.43 10.06 -8.15
N ILE A 58 -15.42 9.57 -8.89
CA ILE A 58 -15.17 9.96 -10.28
C ILE A 58 -16.40 9.66 -11.14
N LYS A 59 -16.98 8.46 -10.99
CA LYS A 59 -18.22 8.08 -11.69
C LYS A 59 -19.38 9.02 -11.35
N GLY A 60 -19.52 9.42 -10.08
CA GLY A 60 -20.51 10.39 -9.62
C GLY A 60 -20.40 11.72 -10.35
N PHE A 61 -19.20 12.32 -10.35
CA PHE A 61 -18.95 13.57 -11.08
C PHE A 61 -19.24 13.46 -12.58
N ILE A 62 -18.91 12.32 -13.20
CA ILE A 62 -19.25 12.06 -14.61
C ILE A 62 -20.76 12.03 -14.83
N PHE A 63 -21.52 11.37 -13.95
CA PHE A 63 -22.99 11.34 -14.04
C PHE A 63 -23.61 12.72 -13.85
N ASP A 64 -23.07 13.51 -12.92
CA ASP A 64 -23.51 14.88 -12.65
C ASP A 64 -23.05 15.88 -13.72
N ARG A 65 -22.30 15.41 -14.74
CA ARG A 65 -21.68 16.20 -15.82
C ARG A 65 -20.69 17.24 -15.32
N ASP A 66 -20.16 17.07 -14.11
CA ASP A 66 -19.06 17.87 -13.57
C ASP A 66 -17.72 17.27 -13.99
N TYR A 67 -17.44 17.34 -15.30
CA TYR A 67 -16.22 16.76 -15.86
C TYR A 67 -14.95 17.42 -15.32
N LYS A 68 -15.04 18.69 -14.91
CA LYS A 68 -13.90 19.43 -14.34
C LYS A 68 -13.52 18.87 -12.97
N GLN A 69 -14.48 18.58 -12.11
CA GLN A 69 -14.21 17.93 -10.84
C GLN A 69 -13.80 16.46 -11.01
N ALA A 70 -14.38 15.75 -11.99
CA ALA A 70 -13.97 14.39 -12.32
C ALA A 70 -12.48 14.32 -12.70
N ASP A 71 -12.03 15.21 -13.60
CA ASP A 71 -10.64 15.31 -14.06
C ASP A 71 -9.69 15.65 -12.91
N LYS A 72 -10.00 16.70 -12.14
CA LYS A 72 -9.23 17.09 -10.96
C LYS A 72 -9.13 15.98 -9.91
N TYR A 73 -10.21 15.23 -9.69
CA TYR A 73 -10.22 14.11 -8.75
C TYR A 73 -9.36 12.96 -9.26
N LEU A 74 -9.43 12.66 -10.56
CA LEU A 74 -8.63 11.62 -11.20
C LEU A 74 -7.12 11.91 -11.10
N ASP A 75 -6.70 13.14 -11.38
CA ASP A 75 -5.29 13.56 -11.25
C ASP A 75 -4.78 13.36 -9.82
N LYS A 76 -5.54 13.87 -8.83
CA LYS A 76 -5.19 13.70 -7.40
C LYS A 76 -5.14 12.24 -6.99
N PHE A 77 -6.07 11.43 -7.49
CA PHE A 77 -6.09 9.99 -7.24
C PHE A 77 -4.84 9.32 -7.81
N ALA A 78 -4.46 9.63 -9.05
CA ALA A 78 -3.26 9.09 -9.67
C ALA A 78 -1.98 9.48 -8.92
N ASP A 79 -1.86 10.74 -8.50
CA ASP A 79 -0.71 11.24 -7.73
C ASP A 79 -0.63 10.61 -6.34
N LEU A 80 -1.77 10.45 -5.65
CA LEU A 80 -1.81 9.75 -4.36
C LEU A 80 -1.38 8.29 -4.53
N MET A 81 -1.92 7.59 -5.53
CA MET A 81 -1.57 6.17 -5.78
C MET A 81 -0.08 6.00 -6.08
N ARG A 82 0.51 6.90 -6.88
CA ARG A 82 1.96 6.89 -7.13
C ARG A 82 2.72 7.09 -5.82
N SER A 83 2.35 8.11 -5.04
CA SER A 83 2.98 8.41 -3.75
C SER A 83 2.83 7.28 -2.73
N THR A 84 1.70 6.57 -2.72
CA THR A 84 1.49 5.41 -1.85
C THR A 84 2.47 4.30 -2.19
N ILE A 85 2.70 4.01 -3.47
CA ILE A 85 3.65 2.97 -3.90
C ILE A 85 5.10 3.42 -3.60
N ASP A 86 5.44 4.67 -3.92
CA ASP A 86 6.79 5.20 -3.70
C ASP A 86 7.13 5.25 -2.19
N ASN A 87 6.18 5.66 -1.35
CA ASN A 87 6.38 5.72 0.10
C ASN A 87 6.35 4.32 0.74
N SER A 88 5.71 3.33 0.13
CA SER A 88 5.62 1.99 0.71
C SER A 88 6.89 1.16 0.49
N ASP A 89 7.68 1.51 -0.53
CA ASP A 89 9.03 0.99 -0.73
C ASP A 89 10.08 1.76 0.11
N ALA A 90 9.77 2.99 0.55
CA ALA A 90 10.65 3.79 1.39
C ALA A 90 10.53 3.40 2.87
N SER A 91 11.67 3.19 3.55
CA SER A 91 11.67 2.94 4.99
C SER A 91 11.51 4.22 5.82
N ILE A 92 12.02 5.36 5.31
CA ILE A 92 12.06 6.66 5.98
C ILE A 92 11.88 7.75 4.92
N ILE A 93 11.05 8.76 5.21
CA ILE A 93 10.83 9.94 4.37
C ILE A 93 10.92 11.22 5.21
N SER A 94 11.08 12.38 4.56
CA SER A 94 11.01 13.66 5.27
C SER A 94 9.60 13.89 5.82
N LEU A 95 9.51 14.64 6.92
CA LEU A 95 8.23 15.06 7.48
C LEU A 95 7.42 15.86 6.46
N GLN A 96 8.08 16.67 5.64
CA GLN A 96 7.43 17.40 4.54
C GLN A 96 6.78 16.45 3.52
N ASN A 97 7.42 15.34 3.17
CA ASN A 97 6.84 14.36 2.24
C ASN A 97 5.64 13.63 2.87
N GLU A 98 5.73 13.23 4.13
CA GLU A 98 4.60 12.62 4.86
C GLU A 98 3.42 13.61 4.92
N ILE A 99 3.65 14.89 5.21
CA ILE A 99 2.61 15.93 5.23
C ILE A 99 1.97 16.10 3.85
N SER A 100 2.78 16.22 2.79
CA SER A 100 2.26 16.36 1.42
C SER A 100 1.39 15.16 1.01
N TYR A 101 1.80 13.95 1.41
CA TYR A 101 1.03 12.73 1.20
C TYR A 101 -0.32 12.77 1.94
N LEU A 102 -0.31 13.10 3.23
CA LEU A 102 -1.52 13.20 4.05
C LEU A 102 -2.46 14.31 3.56
N ASP A 103 -1.93 15.45 3.12
CA ASP A 103 -2.74 16.53 2.59
C ASP A 103 -3.46 16.10 1.30
N ASN A 104 -2.75 15.46 0.37
CA ASN A 104 -3.37 14.90 -0.83
C ASN A 104 -4.47 13.87 -0.50
N TYR A 105 -4.20 12.98 0.46
CA TYR A 105 -5.18 12.01 0.94
C TYR A 105 -6.43 12.70 1.52
N LEU A 106 -6.25 13.68 2.41
CA LEU A 106 -7.33 14.41 3.05
C LEU A 106 -8.15 15.25 2.07
N GLN A 107 -7.51 15.84 1.04
CA GLN A 107 -8.22 16.55 -0.03
C GLN A 107 -9.13 15.61 -0.84
N LEU A 108 -8.65 14.41 -1.19
CA LEU A 108 -9.47 13.41 -1.89
C LEU A 108 -10.65 12.95 -1.05
N GLU A 109 -10.41 12.62 0.22
CA GLU A 109 -11.46 12.27 1.18
C GLU A 109 -12.49 13.40 1.33
N LYS A 110 -12.03 14.66 1.40
CA LYS A 110 -12.91 15.83 1.51
C LYS A 110 -13.79 16.01 0.29
N LEU A 111 -13.21 15.89 -0.92
CA LEU A 111 -13.96 15.93 -2.18
C LEU A 111 -14.97 14.79 -2.25
N ARG A 112 -14.58 13.57 -1.86
CA ARG A 112 -15.49 12.41 -1.83
C ARG A 112 -16.70 12.64 -0.94
N PHE A 113 -16.48 13.27 0.20
CA PHE A 113 -17.54 13.56 1.15
C PHE A 113 -18.24 14.90 0.89
N GLU A 114 -18.06 15.52 -0.28
CA GLU A 114 -18.72 16.79 -0.66
C GLU A 114 -18.50 17.87 0.40
N ASP A 115 -17.26 18.04 0.86
CA ASP A 115 -16.87 19.05 1.85
C ASP A 115 -17.55 18.93 3.23
N LYS A 116 -18.08 17.74 3.58
CA LYS A 116 -18.75 17.48 4.86
C LYS A 116 -17.84 17.47 6.09
N PHE A 117 -16.52 17.63 5.91
CA PHE A 117 -15.59 17.80 7.01
C PHE A 117 -14.48 18.79 6.65
N ASN A 118 -13.81 19.29 7.69
CA ASN A 118 -12.63 20.14 7.58
C ASN A 118 -11.47 19.50 8.33
N TYR A 119 -10.26 19.81 7.88
CA TYR A 119 -9.02 19.36 8.49
C TYR A 119 -8.01 20.50 8.51
N THR A 120 -7.01 20.38 9.37
CA THR A 120 -5.87 21.30 9.44
C THR A 120 -4.65 20.49 9.81
N ILE A 121 -3.55 20.69 9.09
CA ILE A 121 -2.25 20.14 9.42
C ILE A 121 -1.42 21.29 9.97
N ALA A 122 -1.12 21.25 11.27
CA ALA A 122 -0.30 22.24 11.94
C ALA A 122 1.03 21.61 12.34
N VAL A 123 2.12 22.31 12.06
CA VAL A 123 3.48 21.93 12.45
C VAL A 123 4.08 23.15 13.13
N ASP A 124 4.82 22.93 14.20
CA ASP A 124 5.52 23.99 14.93
C ASP A 124 6.55 24.67 14.01
N GLU A 125 6.69 26.00 14.14
CA GLU A 125 7.62 26.79 13.33
C GLU A 125 9.08 26.43 13.61
N ASP A 126 9.37 25.92 14.81
CA ASP A 126 10.70 25.47 15.21
C ASP A 126 11.12 24.14 14.53
N ILE A 127 10.23 23.50 13.78
CA ILE A 127 10.48 22.21 13.12
C ILE A 127 10.80 22.43 11.64
N ASP A 128 12.05 22.17 11.26
CA ASP A 128 12.44 22.06 9.85
C ASP A 128 11.97 20.72 9.25
N LYS A 129 10.83 20.77 8.55
CA LYS A 129 10.15 19.60 7.97
C LYS A 129 10.97 18.87 6.90
N ASP A 130 11.94 19.53 6.28
CA ASP A 130 12.80 18.92 5.27
C ASP A 130 14.00 18.20 5.89
N GLN A 131 14.37 18.55 7.14
CA GLN A 131 15.47 17.93 7.90
C GLN A 131 15.01 16.90 8.93
N VAL A 132 13.71 16.88 9.26
CA VAL A 132 13.13 15.84 10.11
C VAL A 132 12.67 14.65 9.26
N PHE A 133 13.10 13.46 9.66
CA PHE A 133 12.78 12.21 8.98
C PHE A 133 11.93 11.30 9.87
N VAL A 134 10.92 10.70 9.28
CA VAL A 134 9.97 9.80 9.94
C VAL A 134 9.80 8.50 9.15
N PRO A 135 9.45 7.38 9.78
CA PRO A 135 9.00 6.20 9.05
C PRO A 135 7.88 6.56 8.07
N ALA A 136 7.97 6.07 6.84
CA ALA A 136 6.94 6.32 5.84
C ALA A 136 5.59 5.76 6.30
N MET A 137 4.50 6.47 5.99
CA MET A 137 3.14 6.07 6.35
C MET A 137 2.89 5.94 7.86
N LEU A 138 3.72 6.58 8.70
CA LEU A 138 3.57 6.54 10.15
C LEU A 138 2.22 7.11 10.60
N LEU A 139 1.81 8.24 10.01
CA LEU A 139 0.65 9.00 10.46
C LEU A 139 -0.63 8.58 9.72
N GLN A 140 -0.50 7.99 8.54
CA GLN A 140 -1.62 7.56 7.71
C GLN A 140 -2.66 6.73 8.49
N PRO A 141 -2.32 5.67 9.26
CA PRO A 141 -3.31 4.87 9.96
C PRO A 141 -4.17 5.66 10.96
N TYR A 142 -3.59 6.71 11.57
CA TYR A 142 -4.31 7.57 12.50
C TYR A 142 -5.27 8.50 11.78
N VAL A 143 -4.82 9.07 10.66
CA VAL A 143 -5.65 9.93 9.80
C VAL A 143 -6.81 9.14 9.19
N GLU A 144 -6.55 7.95 8.65
CA GLU A 144 -7.58 7.05 8.12
C GLU A 144 -8.62 6.69 9.19
N ASN A 145 -8.16 6.36 10.39
CA ASN A 145 -9.05 6.07 11.51
C ASN A 145 -9.88 7.30 11.89
N ALA A 146 -9.28 8.48 11.98
CA ALA A 146 -9.98 9.72 12.33
C ALA A 146 -11.11 10.04 11.35
N ILE A 147 -10.86 9.92 10.04
CA ILE A 147 -11.89 10.09 9.01
C ILE A 147 -12.98 9.02 9.14
N ARG A 148 -12.61 7.74 9.24
CA ARG A 148 -13.58 6.64 9.34
C ARG A 148 -14.52 6.82 10.53
N TYR A 149 -14.01 7.17 11.71
CA TYR A 149 -14.84 7.38 12.89
C TYR A 149 -15.60 8.70 12.84
N GLY A 150 -14.98 9.79 12.37
CA GLY A 150 -15.62 11.10 12.24
C GLY A 150 -16.83 11.06 11.29
N MET A 151 -16.70 10.37 10.16
CA MET A 151 -17.76 10.31 9.14
C MET A 151 -18.92 9.36 9.50
N ARG A 152 -18.71 8.34 10.35
CA ARG A 152 -19.79 7.47 10.84
C ARG A 152 -20.90 8.24 11.56
N PHE A 153 -20.58 9.38 12.18
CA PHE A 153 -21.58 10.22 12.84
C PHE A 153 -22.37 11.12 11.87
N LEU A 154 -21.90 11.26 10.63
CA LEU A 154 -22.57 12.03 9.57
C LEU A 154 -23.55 11.18 8.76
N GLU A 155 -23.24 9.89 8.54
CA GLU A 155 -24.17 8.96 7.88
C GLU A 155 -25.47 8.74 8.69
N ASN A 156 -25.38 8.76 10.03
CA ASN A 156 -26.54 8.60 10.91
C ASN A 156 -27.47 9.83 10.97
N LYS A 157 -27.16 10.94 10.29
CA LYS A 157 -28.08 12.09 10.15
C LYS A 157 -29.05 11.97 8.97
N LYS A 158 -28.94 10.92 8.14
CA LYS A 158 -30.04 10.47 7.25
C LYS A 158 -30.81 9.32 7.91
N GLY A 159 -31.21 9.52 9.16
CA GLY A 159 -32.18 8.70 9.86
C GLY A 159 -33.60 9.21 9.60
N ARG A 160 -34.12 8.90 8.42
CA ARG A 160 -35.53 8.58 8.10
C ARG A 160 -35.63 8.12 6.66
#